data_AF-A0A397W1J0-F1
#
_entry.id   AF-A0A397W1J0-F1
#
_cell.length_a   1.000
_cell.length_b   1.000
_cell.length_c   1.000
_cell.angle_alpha   90.00
_cell.angle_beta   90.00
_cell.angle_gamma   90.00
#
_symmetry.space_group_name_H-M   'P 1'
#
loop_
_entity.id
_entity.type
_entity.pdbx_description
1 polymer ?
#
loop_
_entity_poly.entity_id
_entity_poly.type
_entity_poly.pdbx_seq_one_letter_code
_entity_poly.pdbx_strand_id
1 'polypeptide(L)'
;PCSKDYWMSMPSFGYVIANTFQRPVHYFSKYHSLTFLPDNVPLNQNTSIVFIYILERQHFVAMKLKPNVPVPPIANGWEEICVKNCKLWK
;
A
#
# COMPACT_ATOMS: atom_id res chain seq x y z
N PRO A 1 -23.28 -11.94 4.19
CA PRO A 1 -22.20 -11.19 4.88
C PRO A 1 -21.01 -12.10 5.17
N CYS A 2 -19.78 -11.61 5.06
CA CYS A 2 -18.55 -12.38 5.29
C CYS A 2 -18.07 -12.24 6.75
N SER A 3 -17.51 -13.30 7.37
CA SER A 3 -16.96 -13.22 8.73
C SER A 3 -15.79 -12.23 8.80
N LYS A 4 -15.57 -11.62 9.97
CA LYS A 4 -14.42 -10.74 10.23
C LYS A 4 -13.08 -11.45 10.02
N ASP A 5 -13.04 -12.76 10.17
CA ASP A 5 -11.83 -13.58 9.98
C ASP A 5 -11.31 -13.54 8.54
N TYR A 6 -12.16 -13.18 7.59
CA TYR A 6 -11.82 -13.06 6.17
C TYR A 6 -11.70 -11.61 5.72
N TRP A 7 -11.78 -10.64 6.64
CA TRP A 7 -11.59 -9.24 6.29
C TRP A 7 -10.13 -9.00 5.93
N MET A 8 -9.92 -8.08 4.99
CA MET A 8 -8.59 -7.58 4.68
C MET A 8 -7.93 -7.01 5.94
N SER A 9 -6.65 -7.32 6.11
CA SER A 9 -5.82 -6.78 7.18
C SER A 9 -4.60 -6.04 6.61
N MET A 10 -4.11 -5.04 7.33
CA MET A 10 -2.88 -4.32 7.01
C MET A 10 -1.91 -4.48 8.18
N PRO A 11 -0.60 -4.68 7.92
CA PRO A 11 0.10 -4.53 6.65
C PRO A 11 0.10 -5.75 5.71
N SER A 12 -0.41 -6.91 6.13
CA SER A 12 -0.30 -8.21 5.42
C SER A 12 -0.74 -8.20 3.95
N PHE A 13 -1.80 -7.45 3.60
CA PHE A 13 -2.29 -7.36 2.22
C PHE A 13 -1.62 -6.28 1.36
N GLY A 14 -0.72 -5.46 1.94
CA GLY A 14 -0.13 -4.31 1.25
C GLY A 14 0.56 -4.67 -0.07
N TYR A 15 1.49 -5.64 -0.03
CA TYR A 15 2.21 -6.11 -1.22
C TYR A 15 1.31 -6.88 -2.19
N VAL A 16 0.36 -7.68 -1.69
CA VAL A 16 -0.60 -8.41 -2.52
C VAL A 16 -1.37 -7.43 -3.39
N ILE A 17 -1.88 -6.34 -2.81
CA ILE A 17 -2.60 -5.29 -3.55
C ILE A 17 -1.66 -4.56 -4.51
N ALA A 18 -0.47 -4.14 -4.05
CA ALA A 18 0.46 -3.38 -4.86
C ALA A 18 0.87 -4.13 -6.15
N ASN A 19 1.20 -5.41 -6.03
CA ASN A 19 1.57 -6.25 -7.18
C ASN A 19 0.35 -6.60 -8.05
N THR A 20 -0.79 -6.98 -7.45
CA THR A 20 -2.01 -7.33 -8.20
C THR A 20 -2.48 -6.19 -9.09
N PHE A 21 -2.47 -4.96 -8.58
CA PHE A 21 -2.90 -3.77 -9.32
C PHE A 21 -1.76 -3.01 -9.98
N GLN A 22 -0.54 -3.52 -9.88
CA GLN A 22 0.66 -3.00 -10.54
C GLN A 22 0.89 -1.51 -10.23
N ARG A 23 0.72 -1.10 -8.98
CA ARG A 23 0.79 0.31 -8.56
C ARG A 23 1.09 0.46 -7.07
N PRO A 24 1.65 1.61 -6.62
CA PRO A 24 1.92 1.84 -5.21
C PRO A 24 0.64 1.84 -4.35
N VAL A 25 0.76 1.39 -3.11
CA VAL A 25 -0.32 1.46 -2.11
C VAL A 25 0.18 2.27 -0.91
N HIS A 26 -0.47 3.39 -0.63
CA HIS A 26 -0.24 4.16 0.60
C HIS A 26 -1.32 3.80 1.62
N TYR A 27 -0.87 3.33 2.79
CA TYR A 27 -1.72 2.95 3.90
C TYR A 27 -1.52 3.92 5.06
N PHE A 28 -2.63 4.42 5.60
CA PHE A 28 -2.66 5.28 6.78
C PHE A 28 -3.49 4.64 7.89
N SER A 29 -3.01 4.73 9.12
CA SER A 29 -3.79 4.39 10.30
C SER A 29 -3.28 5.14 11.53
N LYS A 30 -4.01 5.03 12.63
CA LYS A 30 -3.65 5.64 13.93
C LYS A 30 -2.27 5.23 14.44
N TYR A 31 -1.84 3.99 14.18
CA TYR A 31 -0.60 3.45 14.74
C TYR A 31 0.53 3.33 13.72
N HIS A 32 0.20 2.96 12.48
CA HIS A 32 1.20 2.74 11.44
C HIS A 32 0.72 3.30 10.11
N SER A 33 1.62 3.99 9.42
CA SER A 33 1.41 4.40 8.03
C SER A 33 2.60 3.90 7.21
N LEU A 34 2.31 3.25 6.08
CA LEU A 34 3.30 2.55 5.27
C LEU A 34 2.96 2.69 3.78
N THR A 35 4.00 2.68 2.96
CA THR A 35 3.90 2.58 1.51
C THR A 35 4.38 1.21 1.05
N PHE A 36 3.57 0.52 0.26
CA PHE A 36 3.92 -0.73 -0.39
C PHE A 36 4.15 -0.44 -1.87
N LEU A 37 5.38 -0.62 -2.32
CA LEU A 37 5.75 -0.54 -3.73
C LEU A 37 5.68 -1.93 -4.34
N PRO A 38 5.29 -2.08 -5.63
CA PRO A 38 5.42 -3.35 -6.32
C PRO A 38 6.86 -3.86 -6.27
N ASP A 39 7.04 -5.16 -6.04
CA ASP A 39 8.35 -5.80 -5.91
C ASP A 39 8.71 -6.68 -7.11
N ASN A 40 7.73 -7.00 -7.97
CA ASN A 40 7.87 -7.86 -9.14
C ASN A 40 7.30 -7.26 -10.43
N VAL A 41 6.95 -5.97 -10.42
CA VAL A 41 6.42 -5.21 -11.55
C VAL A 41 7.31 -4.01 -11.86
N PRO A 42 7.76 -3.79 -13.11
CA PRO A 42 8.50 -2.59 -13.48
C PRO A 42 7.73 -1.30 -13.19
N LEU A 43 8.47 -0.19 -13.04
CA LEU A 43 7.89 1.14 -12.90
C LEU A 43 6.91 1.43 -14.05
N ASN A 44 5.75 1.98 -13.70
CA ASN A 44 4.72 2.39 -14.66
C ASN A 44 4.03 3.68 -14.19
N GLN A 45 3.05 4.16 -14.98
CA GLN A 45 2.37 5.44 -14.74
C GLN A 45 1.05 5.32 -13.97
N ASN A 46 0.75 4.15 -13.39
CA ASN A 46 -0.47 3.98 -12.61
C ASN A 46 -0.44 4.83 -11.34
N THR A 47 -1.54 5.53 -11.09
CA THR A 47 -1.71 6.31 -9.85
C THR A 47 -1.80 5.39 -8.63
N SER A 48 -1.26 5.86 -7.50
CA SER A 48 -1.28 5.09 -6.27
C SER A 48 -2.69 4.87 -5.73
N ILE A 49 -2.89 3.72 -5.10
CA ILE A 49 -4.07 3.44 -4.29
C ILE A 49 -3.79 3.97 -2.89
N VAL A 50 -4.78 4.60 -2.27
CA VAL A 50 -4.63 5.13 -0.93
C VAL A 50 -5.78 4.69 -0.05
N PHE A 51 -5.44 4.07 1.08
CA PHE A 51 -6.40 3.60 2.07
C PHE A 51 -6.09 4.18 3.45
N ILE A 52 -7.14 4.54 4.17
CA ILE A 52 -7.09 4.86 5.59
C ILE A 52 -7.86 3.79 6.35
N TYR A 53 -7.29 3.24 7.42
CA TYR A 53 -8.02 2.44 8.38
C TYR A 53 -8.49 3.28 9.57
N ILE A 54 -9.81 3.37 9.73
CA ILE A 54 -10.46 4.02 10.87
C ILE A 54 -10.66 2.97 11.96
N LEU A 55 -9.80 2.99 12.96
CA LEU A 55 -9.74 1.97 14.02
C LEU A 55 -11.07 1.83 14.77
N GLU A 56 -11.67 2.96 15.16
CA GLU A 56 -12.88 3.03 15.97
C GLU A 56 -14.10 2.44 15.23
N ARG A 57 -14.06 2.40 13.89
CA ARG A 57 -15.13 1.84 13.05
C ARG A 57 -14.76 0.49 12.43
N GLN A 58 -13.52 0.04 12.61
CA GLN A 58 -12.94 -1.12 11.93
C GLN A 58 -13.18 -1.07 10.41
N HIS A 59 -12.96 0.09 9.79
CA HIS A 59 -13.36 0.33 8.40
C HIS A 59 -12.23 0.95 7.57
N PHE A 60 -12.10 0.50 6.32
CA PHE A 60 -11.18 1.08 5.34
C PHE A 60 -11.88 2.09 4.45
N VAL A 61 -11.26 3.23 4.26
CA VAL A 61 -11.74 4.29 3.35
C VAL A 61 -10.71 4.50 2.26
N ALA A 62 -11.15 4.45 1.00
CA ALA A 62 -10.33 4.86 -0.13
C ALA A 62 -10.30 6.39 -0.23
N MET A 63 -9.13 6.96 -0.49
CA MET A 63 -8.97 8.41 -0.63
C MET A 63 -8.17 8.78 -1.88
N LYS A 64 -8.29 10.04 -2.29
CA LYS A 64 -7.43 10.64 -3.31
C LYS A 64 -6.56 11.71 -2.66
N LEU A 65 -5.25 11.56 -2.80
CA LEU A 65 -4.29 12.56 -2.32
C LEU A 65 -4.24 13.75 -3.28
N LYS A 66 -4.03 14.94 -2.71
CA LYS A 66 -3.67 16.12 -3.50
C LYS A 66 -2.24 15.95 -4.04
N PRO A 67 -1.86 16.63 -5.14
CA PRO A 67 -0.48 16.64 -5.59
C PRO A 67 0.48 17.16 -4.51
N ASN A 68 1.72 16.68 -4.54
CA ASN A 68 2.85 17.15 -3.70
C ASN A 68 2.62 17.05 -2.18
N VAL A 69 1.79 16.11 -1.73
CA VAL A 69 1.66 15.79 -0.30
C VAL A 69 2.69 14.75 0.14
N PRO A 70 3.18 14.80 1.38
CA PRO A 70 4.03 13.74 1.90
C PRO A 70 3.26 12.41 1.93
N VAL A 71 3.96 11.34 1.56
CA VAL A 71 3.45 9.97 1.65
C VAL A 71 4.16 9.20 2.76
N PRO A 72 3.56 8.13 3.30
CA PRO A 72 4.19 7.33 4.35
C PRO A 72 5.51 6.69 3.87
N PRO A 73 6.42 6.33 4.79
CA PRO A 73 7.65 5.65 4.43
C PRO A 73 7.38 4.30 3.76
N ILE A 74 8.29 3.89 2.88
CA ILE A 74 8.25 2.56 2.24
C ILE A 74 8.42 1.49 3.34
N ALA A 75 7.64 0.41 3.23
CA ALA A 75 7.73 -0.71 4.16
C ALA A 75 9.15 -1.30 4.21
N ASN A 76 9.62 -1.55 5.43
CA ASN A 76 10.98 -2.06 5.70
C ASN A 76 11.23 -3.37 4.94
N GLY A 77 12.45 -3.55 4.43
CA GLY A 77 12.87 -4.74 3.70
C GLY A 77 12.43 -4.77 2.22
N TRP A 78 11.68 -3.78 1.71
CA TRP A 78 11.28 -3.75 0.31
C TRP A 78 12.48 -3.86 -0.66
N GLU A 79 13.58 -3.16 -0.39
CA GLU A 79 14.77 -3.19 -1.25
C GLU A 79 15.43 -4.57 -1.34
N GLU A 80 15.25 -5.40 -0.31
CA GLU A 80 15.83 -6.74 -0.21
C GLU A 80 15.02 -7.76 -1.02
N ILE A 81 13.70 -7.57 -1.11
CA ILE A 81 12.78 -8.46 -1.84
C ILE A 81 12.52 -8.03 -3.29
N CYS A 82 12.75 -6.75 -3.60
CA CYS A 82 12.47 -6.15 -4.90
C CYS A 82 13.43 -6.65 -5.99
N VAL A 83 12.90 -7.12 -7.12
CA VAL A 83 13.72 -7.53 -8.27
C VAL A 83 14.41 -6.30 -8.90
N LYS A 84 15.59 -6.51 -9.53
CA LYS A 84 16.47 -5.41 -9.96
C LYS A 84 15.80 -4.31 -10.80
N ASN A 85 14.91 -4.68 -11.72
CA ASN A 85 14.18 -3.75 -12.60
C ASN A 85 13.06 -2.96 -11.89
N CYS A 86 12.66 -3.38 -10.68
CA CYS A 86 11.63 -2.73 -9.89
C CYS A 86 12.19 -1.66 -8.94
N LYS A 87 13.53 -1.56 -8.80
CA LYS A 87 14.17 -0.53 -7.96
C LYS A 87 13.87 0.90 -8.41
N LEU A 88 13.43 1.10 -9.66
CA LEU A 88 12.98 2.38 -10.20
C LEU A 88 11.69 2.93 -9.55
N TRP A 89 10.99 2.15 -8.73
CA TRP A 89 9.89 2.66 -7.92
C TRP A 89 10.32 3.59 -6.79
N LYS A 90 11.60 3.55 -6.40
CA LYS A 90 12.18 4.39 -5.35
C LYS A 90 13.09 5.46 -5.93
#